data_AF-A0A0D0BAH7-F1
#
_entry.id   AF-A0A0D0BAH7-F1
#
_cell.length_a   1.000
_cell.length_b   1.000
_cell.length_c   1.000
_cell.angle_alpha   90.00
_cell.angle_beta   90.00
_cell.angle_gamma   90.00
#
_symmetry.space_group_name_H-M   'P 1'
#
loop_
_entity.id
_entity.type
_entity.pdbx_description
1 polymer ?
#
loop_
_entity_poly.entity_id
_entity_poly.type
_entity_poly.pdbx_seq_one_letter_code
_entity_poly.pdbx_strand_id
1 'polypeptide(L)'
;GELEHHHVKRFYARTNKIQFSFQTAQHERRRRLLQKIAKHQGKLPNKGTNLSLSFAQSDPLPLTNPTTCYHMSTSSRYFEDITTWLADLEDDPAFTNFLPKLKTYFLQRILEITKNGWEFTDGDFASITFQHNRIYCHKVVHFNYTTYDMCCNQDSCNPRTHADIMVFSRDPNDRAAHPYWFARIIGIFHVNAIHSSLLSKSARPQKFDILYVQWFGRAREQKQYGLHVN
;
A
#
# COMPACT_ATOMS: atom_id res chain seq x y z
N GLY A 1 18.06 2.82 -28.25
CA GLY A 1 17.34 2.40 -29.46
C GLY A 1 17.76 1.01 -29.92
N GLU A 2 19.05 0.76 -30.14
CA GLU A 2 19.49 -0.45 -30.86
C GLU A 2 19.67 -1.71 -29.99
N LEU A 3 19.97 -1.58 -28.69
CA LEU A 3 20.23 -2.73 -27.81
C LEU A 3 19.01 -3.26 -27.05
N GLU A 4 17.89 -2.53 -27.01
CA GLU A 4 16.71 -2.94 -26.23
C GLU A 4 16.02 -4.18 -26.80
N HIS A 5 16.10 -4.40 -28.11
CA HIS A 5 15.59 -5.62 -28.75
C HIS A 5 16.33 -6.90 -28.26
N HIS A 6 17.62 -6.78 -27.88
CA HIS A 6 18.36 -7.91 -27.29
C HIS A 6 17.83 -8.28 -25.90
N HIS A 7 17.34 -7.29 -25.12
CA HIS A 7 16.72 -7.56 -23.82
C HIS A 7 15.41 -8.31 -23.97
N VAL A 8 14.55 -7.87 -24.89
CA VAL A 8 13.27 -8.53 -25.18
C VAL A 8 13.50 -9.98 -25.65
N LYS A 9 14.47 -10.20 -26.54
CA LYS A 9 14.85 -11.55 -27.00
C LYS A 9 15.37 -12.45 -25.86
N ARG A 10 16.17 -11.92 -24.94
CA ARG A 10 16.65 -12.67 -23.75
C ARG A 10 15.52 -13.08 -22.82
N PHE A 11 14.51 -12.21 -22.65
CA PHE A 11 13.33 -12.55 -21.86
C PHE A 11 12.43 -13.55 -22.58
N TYR A 12 12.20 -13.35 -23.88
CA TYR A 12 11.42 -14.26 -24.71
C TYR A 12 11.94 -15.70 -24.63
N ALA A 13 13.27 -15.90 -24.68
CA ALA A 13 13.90 -17.21 -24.53
C ALA A 13 13.63 -17.90 -23.18
N ARG A 14 13.24 -17.15 -22.15
CA ARG A 14 12.91 -17.65 -20.80
C ARG A 14 11.42 -17.82 -20.56
N THR A 15 10.58 -17.54 -21.56
CA THR A 15 9.14 -17.78 -21.50
C THR A 15 8.80 -19.17 -22.02
N ASN A 16 7.62 -19.68 -21.68
CA ASN A 16 7.07 -20.89 -22.31
C ASN A 16 6.53 -20.64 -23.74
N LYS A 17 6.74 -19.42 -24.29
CA LYS A 17 6.29 -18.94 -25.61
C LYS A 17 4.78 -18.87 -25.83
N ILE A 18 3.97 -19.06 -24.78
CA ILE A 18 2.51 -18.90 -24.80
C ILE A 18 2.16 -17.59 -24.10
N GLN A 19 1.48 -16.65 -24.79
CA GLN A 19 1.19 -15.31 -24.24
C GLN A 19 2.45 -14.63 -23.63
N PHE A 20 3.57 -14.71 -24.35
CA PHE A 20 4.91 -14.36 -23.86
C PHE A 20 5.09 -12.89 -23.47
N SER A 21 4.24 -11.98 -23.96
CA SER A 21 4.29 -10.55 -23.64
C SER A 21 4.15 -10.29 -22.14
N PHE A 22 3.19 -10.96 -21.48
CA PHE A 22 2.97 -10.82 -20.04
C PHE A 22 4.15 -11.38 -19.23
N GLN A 23 4.65 -12.56 -19.61
CA GLN A 23 5.81 -13.18 -18.98
C GLN A 23 7.07 -12.32 -19.15
N THR A 24 7.25 -11.72 -20.32
CA THR A 24 8.36 -10.81 -20.62
C THR A 24 8.29 -9.57 -19.72
N ALA A 25 7.11 -8.95 -19.60
CA ALA A 25 6.90 -7.82 -18.69
C ALA A 25 7.16 -8.21 -17.22
N GLN A 26 6.72 -9.41 -16.79
CA GLN A 26 6.98 -9.91 -15.44
C GLN A 26 8.48 -10.12 -15.18
N HIS A 27 9.21 -10.69 -16.14
CA HIS A 27 10.66 -10.86 -16.04
C HIS A 27 11.41 -9.52 -16.02
N GLU A 28 10.98 -8.57 -16.84
CA GLU A 28 11.55 -7.23 -16.83
C GLU A 28 11.34 -6.54 -15.47
N ARG A 29 10.11 -6.61 -14.94
CA ARG A 29 9.77 -6.08 -13.61
C ARG A 29 10.64 -6.72 -12.52
N ARG A 30 10.77 -8.05 -12.53
CA ARG A 30 11.66 -8.78 -11.58
C ARG A 30 13.12 -8.36 -11.72
N ARG A 31 13.63 -8.19 -12.94
CA ARG A 31 15.01 -7.72 -13.18
C ARG A 31 15.22 -6.32 -12.59
N ARG A 32 14.32 -5.38 -12.89
CA ARG A 32 14.37 -4.00 -12.36
C ARG A 32 14.31 -3.99 -10.83
N LEU A 33 13.48 -4.85 -10.24
CA LEU A 33 13.35 -5.02 -8.80
C LEU A 33 14.67 -5.49 -8.16
N LEU A 34 15.28 -6.55 -8.69
CA LEU A 34 16.55 -7.08 -8.21
C LEU A 34 17.68 -6.06 -8.32
N GLN A 35 17.72 -5.29 -9.41
CA GLN A 35 18.68 -4.20 -9.58
C GLN A 35 18.50 -3.09 -8.54
N LYS A 36 17.25 -2.70 -8.22
CA LYS A 36 16.98 -1.74 -7.14
C LYS A 36 17.45 -2.30 -5.79
N ILE A 37 17.11 -3.55 -5.47
CA ILE A 37 17.52 -4.19 -4.21
C ILE A 37 19.05 -4.18 -4.08
N ALA A 38 19.77 -4.61 -5.12
CA ALA A 38 21.24 -4.64 -5.13
C ALA A 38 21.85 -3.24 -4.89
N LYS A 39 21.29 -2.19 -5.52
CA LYS A 39 21.73 -0.80 -5.30
C LYS A 39 21.50 -0.31 -3.85
N HIS A 40 20.54 -0.89 -3.15
CA HIS A 40 20.17 -0.48 -1.78
C HIS A 40 20.69 -1.43 -0.69
N GLN A 41 21.42 -2.51 -1.03
CA GLN A 41 21.94 -3.49 -0.06
C GLN A 41 23.15 -3.00 0.77
N GLY A 42 23.73 -1.83 0.47
CA GLY A 42 24.83 -1.22 1.23
C GLY A 42 24.51 0.12 1.91
N LYS A 43 23.30 0.66 1.73
CA LYS A 43 22.89 1.89 2.42
C LYS A 43 22.17 1.47 3.71
N LEU A 44 22.88 1.57 4.84
CA LEU A 44 22.24 1.60 6.15
C LEU A 44 21.11 2.66 6.09
N PRO A 45 19.89 2.37 6.57
CA PRO A 45 18.90 3.41 6.69
C PRO A 45 19.52 4.54 7.53
N ASN A 46 19.48 5.77 7.03
CA ASN A 46 19.63 6.93 7.90
C ASN A 46 18.68 6.71 9.09
N LYS A 47 19.07 7.18 10.28
CA LYS A 47 18.25 7.20 11.51
C LYS A 47 16.98 8.09 11.36
N GLY A 48 16.28 8.02 10.24
CA GLY A 48 14.90 8.45 10.11
C GLY A 48 14.02 7.26 10.44
N THR A 49 13.20 7.44 11.46
CA THR A 49 11.97 6.70 11.79
C THR A 49 11.57 5.62 10.77
N ASN A 50 11.61 4.34 11.19
CA ASN A 50 11.32 3.20 10.30
C ASN A 50 9.81 3.11 9.99
N LEU A 51 9.35 3.86 8.99
CA LEU A 51 7.98 3.82 8.44
C LEU A 51 7.57 2.45 7.87
N SER A 52 8.54 1.56 7.66
CA SER A 52 8.37 0.20 7.19
C SER A 52 9.26 -0.72 8.01
N LEU A 53 8.73 -1.89 8.39
CA LEU A 53 9.55 -2.91 9.05
C LEU A 53 10.75 -3.31 8.18
N SER A 54 11.88 -3.50 8.85
CA SER A 54 13.11 -3.93 8.19
C SER A 54 12.94 -5.34 7.64
N PHE A 55 13.53 -5.62 6.47
CA PHE A 55 13.48 -6.96 5.90
C PHE A 55 14.25 -8.00 6.71
N ALA A 56 15.16 -7.57 7.60
CA ALA A 56 15.90 -8.43 8.53
C ALA A 56 15.02 -8.93 9.70
N GLN A 57 13.90 -8.26 9.97
CA GLN A 57 12.96 -8.66 11.02
C GLN A 57 12.07 -9.81 10.52
N SER A 58 11.85 -10.78 11.41
CA SER A 58 11.04 -11.96 11.13
C SER A 58 9.57 -11.68 11.44
N ASP A 59 8.77 -11.57 10.39
CA ASP A 59 7.31 -11.47 10.39
C ASP A 59 6.75 -12.26 9.19
N PRO A 60 6.78 -13.60 9.25
CA PRO A 60 6.33 -14.44 8.14
C PRO A 60 4.80 -14.37 8.01
N LEU A 61 4.32 -14.18 6.79
CA LEU A 61 2.90 -14.28 6.48
C LEU A 61 2.51 -15.75 6.33
N PRO A 62 1.46 -16.23 7.05
CA PRO A 62 0.98 -17.59 6.88
C PRO A 62 0.35 -17.82 5.49
N LEU A 63 0.04 -19.08 5.19
CA LEU A 63 -0.71 -19.43 3.97
C LEU A 63 -2.03 -18.65 3.94
N THR A 64 -2.29 -18.01 2.80
CA THR A 64 -3.45 -17.13 2.65
C THR A 64 -4.67 -17.95 2.26
N ASN A 65 -5.82 -17.67 2.85
CA ASN A 65 -7.09 -18.22 2.38
C ASN A 65 -7.39 -17.64 0.98
N PRO A 66 -7.58 -18.46 -0.07
CA PRO A 66 -7.81 -17.99 -1.43
C PRO A 66 -9.08 -17.15 -1.60
N THR A 67 -10.04 -17.23 -0.67
CA THR A 67 -11.30 -16.46 -0.75
C THR A 67 -11.19 -15.05 -0.17
N THR A 68 -10.11 -14.70 0.54
CA THR A 68 -9.93 -13.33 1.05
C THR A 68 -9.41 -12.42 -0.05
N CYS A 69 -9.84 -11.16 -0.10
CA CYS A 69 -9.35 -10.20 -1.11
C CYS A 69 -7.89 -9.79 -0.86
N TYR A 70 -7.47 -9.77 0.39
CA TYR A 70 -6.11 -9.45 0.79
C TYR A 70 -5.71 -10.20 2.05
N HIS A 71 -4.43 -10.13 2.37
CA HIS A 71 -3.85 -10.71 3.58
C HIS A 71 -2.68 -9.87 4.09
N MET A 72 -2.63 -9.70 5.40
CA MET A 72 -1.66 -8.91 6.15
C MET A 72 -1.38 -9.61 7.48
N SER A 73 -0.20 -9.40 8.05
CA SER A 73 0.19 -10.05 9.30
C SER A 73 -0.74 -9.64 10.45
N THR A 74 -0.94 -10.55 11.38
CA THR A 74 -1.64 -10.32 12.65
C THR A 74 -0.66 -10.18 13.81
N SER A 75 0.64 -10.25 13.54
CA SER A 75 1.69 -10.14 14.55
C SER A 75 1.61 -8.80 15.27
N SER A 76 1.57 -8.85 16.59
CA SER A 76 1.65 -7.68 17.47
C SER A 76 3.08 -7.39 17.94
N ARG A 77 4.08 -8.05 17.34
CA ARG A 77 5.48 -8.00 17.78
C ARG A 77 6.12 -6.63 17.56
N TYR A 78 5.80 -6.01 16.43
CA TYR A 78 6.41 -4.74 16.04
C TYR A 78 5.35 -3.65 16.12
N PHE A 79 5.49 -2.80 17.12
CA PHE A 79 4.59 -1.68 17.35
C PHE A 79 5.37 -0.42 17.63
N GLU A 80 4.74 0.70 17.32
CA GLU A 80 5.17 2.03 17.70
C GLU A 80 4.08 2.65 18.59
N ASP A 81 4.48 3.47 19.55
CA ASP A 81 3.54 4.34 20.27
C ASP A 81 3.12 5.49 19.34
N ILE A 82 1.82 5.66 19.14
CA ILE A 82 1.28 6.58 18.12
C ILE A 82 1.71 8.03 18.40
N THR A 83 1.74 8.43 19.66
CA THR A 83 2.07 9.82 20.02
C THR A 83 3.55 10.13 19.84
N THR A 84 4.44 9.25 20.31
CA THR A 84 5.88 9.46 20.13
C THR A 84 6.27 9.35 18.66
N TRP A 85 5.71 8.37 17.96
CA TRP A 85 6.00 8.14 16.54
C TRP A 85 5.58 9.29 15.64
N LEU A 86 4.42 9.90 15.90
CA LEU A 86 3.97 11.08 15.15
C LEU A 86 4.78 12.33 15.48
N ALA A 87 5.26 12.48 16.72
CA ALA A 87 6.16 13.58 17.08
C ALA A 87 7.49 13.49 16.30
N ASP A 88 8.04 12.29 16.16
CA ASP A 88 9.26 12.06 15.36
C ASP A 88 9.05 12.29 13.84
N LEU A 89 7.80 12.41 13.38
CA LEU A 89 7.40 12.59 11.97
C LEU A 89 6.78 13.96 11.70
N GLU A 90 6.85 14.90 12.65
CA GLU A 90 6.21 16.21 12.53
C GLU A 90 6.67 16.98 11.29
N ASP A 91 7.95 16.89 10.93
CA ASP A 91 8.54 17.54 9.75
C ASP A 91 8.22 16.83 8.42
N ASP A 92 7.65 15.62 8.44
CA ASP A 92 7.35 14.88 7.21
C ASP A 92 5.98 15.28 6.64
N PRO A 93 5.92 15.94 5.46
CA PRO A 93 4.66 16.35 4.85
C PRO A 93 3.75 15.16 4.50
N ALA A 94 4.30 13.95 4.37
CA ALA A 94 3.50 12.76 4.16
C ALA A 94 2.62 12.42 5.37
N PHE A 95 3.00 12.80 6.59
CA PHE A 95 2.27 12.46 7.82
C PHE A 95 1.41 13.60 8.38
N THR A 96 1.34 14.73 7.67
CA THR A 96 0.42 15.81 8.01
C THR A 96 -1.02 15.30 8.04
N ASN A 97 -1.69 15.54 9.17
CA ASN A 97 -3.06 15.08 9.46
C ASN A 97 -3.23 13.55 9.42
N PHE A 98 -2.20 12.77 9.71
CA PHE A 98 -2.30 11.31 9.76
C PHE A 98 -3.40 10.84 10.73
N LEU A 99 -3.38 11.33 11.98
CA LEU A 99 -4.32 10.90 13.02
C LEU A 99 -5.79 11.27 12.71
N PRO A 100 -6.11 12.50 12.27
CA PRO A 100 -7.46 12.82 11.78
C PRO A 100 -7.91 11.96 10.60
N LYS A 101 -7.06 11.73 9.59
CA LYS A 101 -7.37 10.85 8.44
C LYS A 101 -7.66 9.42 8.91
N LEU A 102 -6.87 8.92 9.86
CA LEU A 102 -7.00 7.60 10.42
C LEU A 102 -8.33 7.43 11.19
N LYS A 103 -8.67 8.38 12.07
CA LYS A 103 -9.94 8.37 12.81
C LYS A 103 -11.15 8.51 11.88
N THR A 104 -11.06 9.37 10.87
CA THR A 104 -12.08 9.51 9.81
C THR A 104 -12.33 8.17 9.12
N TYR A 105 -11.27 7.47 8.74
CA TYR A 105 -11.37 6.14 8.13
C TYR A 105 -12.10 5.14 9.04
N PHE A 106 -11.78 5.11 10.34
CA PHE A 106 -12.47 4.20 11.27
C PHE A 106 -13.93 4.52 11.48
N LEU A 107 -14.27 5.81 11.64
CA LEU A 107 -15.66 6.23 11.79
C LEU A 107 -16.47 5.86 10.55
N GLN A 108 -15.95 6.12 9.34
CA GLN A 108 -16.61 5.70 8.09
C GLN A 108 -16.83 4.19 8.03
N ARG A 109 -15.85 3.39 8.47
CA ARG A 109 -15.95 1.92 8.46
C ARG A 109 -16.94 1.40 9.50
N ILE A 110 -16.91 1.91 10.72
CA ILE A 110 -17.77 1.43 11.82
C ILE A 110 -19.23 1.84 11.61
N LEU A 111 -19.44 3.09 11.19
CA LEU A 111 -20.76 3.66 10.90
C LEU A 111 -21.29 3.28 9.50
N GLU A 112 -20.48 2.57 8.70
CA GLU A 112 -20.82 2.14 7.33
C GLU A 112 -21.21 3.32 6.41
N ILE A 113 -20.62 4.49 6.66
CA ILE A 113 -20.85 5.69 5.84
C ILE A 113 -20.04 5.54 4.56
N THR A 114 -20.75 5.39 3.43
CA THR A 114 -20.14 5.22 2.10
C THR A 114 -20.01 6.52 1.31
N LYS A 115 -20.58 7.62 1.83
CA LYS A 115 -20.58 8.92 1.15
C LYS A 115 -19.27 9.66 1.40
N ASN A 116 -18.60 10.03 0.32
CA ASN A 116 -17.43 10.92 0.37
C ASN A 116 -17.85 12.32 0.84
N GLY A 117 -17.06 12.94 1.72
CA GLY A 117 -17.30 14.30 2.21
C GLY A 117 -18.15 14.42 3.47
N TRP A 118 -18.37 13.32 4.20
CA TRP A 118 -18.87 13.42 5.58
C TRP A 118 -17.78 14.00 6.48
N GLU A 119 -18.08 15.12 7.14
CA GLU A 119 -17.20 15.75 8.10
C GLU A 119 -17.54 15.23 9.51
N PHE A 120 -16.51 14.84 10.25
CA PHE A 120 -16.63 14.41 11.63
C PHE A 120 -16.21 15.54 12.55
N THR A 121 -16.88 15.64 13.69
CA THR A 121 -16.56 16.61 14.73
C THR A 121 -15.42 16.11 15.62
N ASP A 122 -14.80 17.01 16.38
CA ASP A 122 -13.79 16.63 17.37
C ASP A 122 -14.35 15.67 18.44
N GLY A 123 -15.65 15.79 18.76
CA GLY A 123 -16.34 14.86 19.66
C GLY A 123 -16.42 13.44 19.08
N ASP A 124 -16.65 13.32 17.78
CA ASP A 124 -16.63 12.02 17.09
C ASP A 124 -15.22 11.42 17.11
N PHE A 125 -14.19 12.24 16.87
CA PHE A 125 -12.80 11.78 16.96
C PHE A 125 -12.39 11.39 18.39
N ALA A 126 -12.89 12.06 19.42
CA ALA A 126 -12.65 11.71 20.82
C ALA A 126 -13.29 10.37 21.20
N SER A 127 -14.34 9.95 20.50
CA SER A 127 -14.98 8.64 20.71
C SER A 127 -14.15 7.44 20.23
N ILE A 128 -13.07 7.68 19.47
CA ILE A 128 -12.15 6.65 18.99
C ILE A 128 -10.89 6.62 19.85
N THR A 129 -10.64 5.46 20.46
CA THR A 129 -9.44 5.20 21.26
C THR A 129 -8.65 4.02 20.69
N PHE A 130 -7.31 4.13 20.72
CA PHE A 130 -6.41 3.07 20.28
C PHE A 130 -5.93 2.27 21.48
N GLN A 131 -6.06 0.95 21.39
CA GLN A 131 -5.67 0.06 22.47
C GLN A 131 -4.16 0.21 22.76
N HIS A 132 -3.83 0.53 24.00
CA HIS A 132 -2.45 0.78 24.46
C HIS A 132 -1.72 1.92 23.72
N ASN A 133 -2.43 2.79 22.98
CA ASN A 133 -1.84 3.83 22.12
C ASN A 133 -0.87 3.27 21.07
N ARG A 134 -1.11 2.05 20.58
CA ARG A 134 -0.19 1.34 19.67
C ARG A 134 -0.68 1.29 18.23
N ILE A 135 0.25 1.49 17.31
CA ILE A 135 0.13 1.12 15.90
C ILE A 135 1.14 0.03 15.59
N TYR A 136 0.71 -1.00 14.87
CA TYR A 136 1.54 -2.14 14.57
C TYR A 136 1.97 -2.08 13.11
N CYS A 137 3.29 -2.13 12.89
CA CYS A 137 3.88 -1.99 11.57
C CYS A 137 4.02 -3.36 10.90
N HIS A 138 3.83 -3.40 9.59
CA HIS A 138 3.93 -4.61 8.78
C HIS A 138 4.82 -4.42 7.58
N LYS A 139 5.35 -5.53 7.08
CA LYS A 139 6.34 -5.54 6.01
C LYS A 139 5.73 -5.70 4.62
N VAL A 140 4.72 -6.57 4.51
CA VAL A 140 4.15 -7.01 3.23
C VAL A 140 2.64 -7.09 3.37
N VAL A 141 1.95 -6.70 2.30
CA VAL A 141 0.54 -7.01 2.08
C VAL A 141 0.44 -7.87 0.82
N HIS A 142 -0.44 -8.85 0.87
CA HIS A 142 -0.77 -9.70 -0.26
C HIS A 142 -2.18 -9.40 -0.75
N PHE A 143 -2.34 -9.27 -2.07
CA PHE A 143 -3.64 -9.10 -2.70
C PHE A 143 -3.94 -10.32 -3.56
N ASN A 144 -5.07 -10.99 -3.30
CA ASN A 144 -5.50 -12.10 -4.11
C ASN A 144 -6.34 -11.58 -5.28
N TYR A 145 -6.13 -12.15 -6.45
CA TYR A 145 -6.92 -11.86 -7.65
C TYR A 145 -7.16 -13.13 -8.44
N THR A 146 -8.29 -13.15 -9.14
CA THR A 146 -8.64 -14.22 -10.07
C THR A 146 -8.05 -13.90 -11.44
N THR A 147 -7.26 -14.81 -11.99
CA THR A 147 -6.78 -14.74 -13.37
C THR A 147 -7.87 -15.21 -14.34
N TYR A 148 -7.73 -14.90 -15.63
CA TYR A 148 -8.74 -15.20 -16.67
C TYR A 148 -9.04 -16.70 -16.81
N ASP A 149 -8.10 -17.57 -16.46
CA ASP A 149 -8.24 -19.02 -16.40
C ASP A 149 -8.91 -19.50 -15.10
N MET A 150 -9.56 -18.60 -14.34
CA MET A 150 -10.21 -18.85 -13.05
C MET A 150 -9.27 -19.39 -11.97
N CYS A 151 -7.96 -19.28 -12.16
CA CYS A 151 -6.99 -19.55 -11.12
C CYS A 151 -6.91 -18.38 -10.13
N CYS A 152 -6.60 -18.68 -8.86
CA CYS A 152 -6.26 -17.65 -7.89
C CYS A 152 -4.75 -17.39 -7.93
N ASN A 153 -4.38 -16.11 -8.07
CA ASN A 153 -3.00 -15.66 -7.98
C ASN A 153 -2.88 -14.53 -6.96
N GLN A 154 -1.66 -14.17 -6.59
CA GLN A 154 -1.39 -13.24 -5.50
C GLN A 154 -0.29 -12.25 -5.85
N ASP A 155 -0.57 -10.97 -5.64
CA ASP A 155 0.41 -9.89 -5.74
C ASP A 155 0.96 -9.57 -4.34
N SER A 156 2.27 -9.41 -4.24
CA SER A 156 2.96 -9.03 -3.00
C SER A 156 3.48 -7.61 -3.09
N CYS A 157 2.98 -6.75 -2.21
CA CYS A 157 3.35 -5.33 -2.16
C CYS A 157 4.06 -5.01 -0.85
N ASN A 158 5.06 -4.13 -0.92
CA ASN A 158 5.80 -3.63 0.23
C ASN A 158 6.35 -2.22 -0.04
N PRO A 159 6.39 -1.33 0.97
CA PRO A 159 6.80 0.07 0.78
C PRO A 159 8.22 0.25 0.22
N ARG A 160 9.12 -0.72 0.44
CA ARG A 160 10.53 -0.60 0.06
C ARG A 160 10.79 -0.91 -1.42
N THR A 161 10.18 -1.95 -1.96
CA THR A 161 10.58 -2.52 -3.25
C THR A 161 9.43 -2.64 -4.25
N HIS A 162 8.19 -2.75 -3.77
CA HIS A 162 7.00 -2.90 -4.60
C HIS A 162 5.84 -2.14 -3.98
N ALA A 163 5.97 -0.82 -3.97
CA ALA A 163 5.08 0.08 -3.24
C ALA A 163 3.93 0.62 -4.11
N ASP A 164 4.08 0.60 -5.43
CA ASP A 164 3.10 1.20 -6.33
C ASP A 164 1.92 0.25 -6.56
N ILE A 165 0.71 0.72 -6.27
CA ILE A 165 -0.55 0.00 -6.41
C ILE A 165 -1.51 0.72 -7.35
N MET A 166 -2.48 -0.04 -7.88
CA MET A 166 -3.53 0.45 -8.76
C MET A 166 -4.90 0.10 -8.15
N VAL A 167 -5.81 1.06 -8.13
CA VAL A 167 -7.16 0.90 -7.56
C VAL A 167 -8.18 1.31 -8.62
N PHE A 168 -9.27 0.56 -8.74
CA PHE A 168 -10.36 0.92 -9.65
C PHE A 168 -11.05 2.21 -9.17
N SER A 169 -11.13 3.22 -10.05
CA SER A 169 -11.77 4.49 -9.74
C SER A 169 -13.27 4.31 -9.57
N ARG A 170 -13.81 4.88 -8.49
CA ARG A 170 -15.26 4.92 -8.25
C ARG A 170 -15.91 6.13 -8.92
N ASP A 171 -15.14 7.08 -9.45
CA ASP A 171 -15.67 8.27 -10.12
C ASP A 171 -16.18 7.90 -11.53
N PRO A 172 -17.49 8.09 -11.82
CA PRO A 172 -18.05 7.83 -13.15
C PRO A 172 -17.35 8.60 -14.27
N ASN A 173 -16.85 9.81 -13.99
CA ASN A 173 -16.19 10.67 -14.97
C ASN A 173 -14.82 10.14 -15.39
N ASP A 174 -14.12 9.47 -14.47
CA ASP A 174 -12.82 8.86 -14.76
C ASP A 174 -12.96 7.58 -15.60
N ARG A 175 -14.10 6.88 -15.54
CA ARG A 175 -14.28 5.56 -16.19
C ARG A 175 -14.10 5.59 -17.71
N ALA A 176 -14.44 6.69 -18.37
CA ALA A 176 -14.34 6.80 -19.81
C ALA A 176 -12.90 7.01 -20.31
N ALA A 177 -12.04 7.64 -19.49
CA ALA A 177 -10.68 8.00 -19.88
C ALA A 177 -9.63 7.16 -19.15
N HIS A 178 -9.68 7.13 -17.81
CA HIS A 178 -8.71 6.45 -16.94
C HIS A 178 -9.43 5.79 -15.76
N PRO A 179 -9.91 4.55 -15.91
CA PRO A 179 -10.72 3.86 -14.89
C PRO A 179 -9.93 3.46 -13.63
N TYR A 180 -8.66 3.86 -13.51
CA TYR A 180 -7.78 3.47 -12.42
C TYR A 180 -7.09 4.67 -11.79
N TRP A 181 -6.98 4.64 -10.47
CA TRP A 181 -6.12 5.49 -9.69
C TRP A 181 -4.84 4.75 -9.30
N PHE A 182 -3.76 5.51 -9.15
CA PHE A 182 -2.46 4.98 -8.79
C PHE A 182 -2.03 5.60 -7.46
N ALA A 183 -1.39 4.79 -6.62
CA ALA A 183 -0.84 5.26 -5.35
C ALA A 183 0.45 4.52 -5.01
N ARG A 184 1.26 5.13 -4.16
CA ARG A 184 2.45 4.51 -3.55
C ARG A 184 2.20 4.23 -2.09
N ILE A 185 2.38 3.00 -1.65
CA ILE A 185 2.33 2.61 -0.25
C ILE A 185 3.53 3.24 0.48
N ILE A 186 3.23 4.00 1.53
CA ILE A 186 4.21 4.61 2.44
C ILE A 186 4.41 3.68 3.65
N GLY A 187 3.32 3.12 4.17
CA GLY A 187 3.34 2.22 5.32
C GLY A 187 2.18 1.24 5.33
N ILE A 188 2.41 0.09 5.96
CA ILE A 188 1.45 -0.98 6.14
C ILE A 188 1.27 -1.16 7.63
N PHE A 189 0.05 -0.99 8.12
CA PHE A 189 -0.22 -0.97 9.55
C PHE A 189 -1.46 -1.77 9.91
N HIS A 190 -1.55 -2.17 11.17
CA HIS A 190 -2.85 -2.39 11.79
C HIS A 190 -2.93 -1.67 13.13
N VAL A 191 -4.15 -1.38 13.57
CA VAL A 191 -4.43 -0.88 14.91
C VAL A 191 -5.58 -1.67 15.51
N ASN A 192 -5.64 -1.70 16.84
CA ASN A 192 -6.80 -2.15 17.58
C ASN A 192 -7.52 -0.91 18.11
N ALA A 193 -8.70 -0.60 17.58
CA ALA A 193 -9.46 0.58 17.94
C ALA A 193 -10.75 0.22 18.68
N ILE A 194 -11.13 1.04 19.64
CA ILE A 194 -12.41 0.96 20.38
C ILE A 194 -13.19 2.22 20.04
N HIS A 195 -14.47 2.04 19.73
CA HIS A 195 -15.42 3.12 19.54
C HIS A 195 -16.36 3.17 20.77
N SER A 196 -16.33 4.29 21.50
CA SER A 196 -17.08 4.47 22.76
C SER A 196 -18.31 5.37 22.64
N SER A 197 -18.74 5.70 21.42
CA SER A 197 -19.96 6.48 21.18
C SER A 197 -21.24 5.67 21.43
N LEU A 198 -22.38 6.37 21.60
CA LEU A 198 -23.73 5.77 21.65
C LEU A 198 -24.07 4.96 20.39
N LEU A 199 -23.44 5.30 19.26
CA LEU A 199 -23.58 4.57 17.99
C LEU A 199 -22.65 3.35 17.90
N SER A 200 -21.93 3.01 18.97
CA SER A 200 -21.01 1.89 18.96
C SER A 200 -21.73 0.55 18.91
N LYS A 201 -21.32 -0.27 17.95
CA LYS A 201 -21.78 -1.66 17.78
C LYS A 201 -21.10 -2.62 18.78
N SER A 202 -19.96 -2.23 19.37
CA SER A 202 -19.20 -3.11 20.27
C SER A 202 -18.20 -2.32 21.12
N ALA A 203 -18.12 -2.69 22.41
CA ALA A 203 -17.11 -2.16 23.34
C ALA A 203 -15.75 -2.89 23.25
N ARG A 204 -15.65 -3.96 22.44
CA ARG A 204 -14.39 -4.71 22.29
C ARG A 204 -13.47 -4.03 21.27
N PRO A 205 -12.14 -4.10 21.46
CA PRO A 205 -11.18 -3.67 20.45
C PRO A 205 -11.42 -4.40 19.13
N GLN A 206 -11.49 -3.64 18.04
CA GLN A 206 -11.59 -4.15 16.68
C GLN A 206 -10.28 -3.91 15.94
N LYS A 207 -9.78 -4.94 15.27
CA LYS A 207 -8.58 -4.84 14.43
C LYS A 207 -8.94 -4.16 13.11
N PHE A 208 -8.20 -3.12 12.76
CA PHE A 208 -8.29 -2.48 11.45
C PHE A 208 -6.94 -2.55 10.75
N ASP A 209 -6.94 -3.15 9.55
CA ASP A 209 -5.79 -3.16 8.67
C ASP A 209 -5.81 -1.89 7.79
N ILE A 210 -4.66 -1.23 7.65
CA ILE A 210 -4.51 0.07 6.99
C ILE A 210 -3.33 0.02 6.03
N LEU A 211 -3.54 0.56 4.84
CA LEU A 211 -2.47 0.95 3.93
C LEU A 211 -2.44 2.47 3.90
N TYR A 212 -1.34 3.04 4.36
CA TYR A 212 -1.09 4.47 4.22
C TYR A 212 -0.41 4.73 2.89
N VAL A 213 -1.04 5.53 2.04
CA VAL A 213 -0.63 5.69 0.63
C VAL A 213 -0.51 7.16 0.23
N GLN A 214 0.41 7.43 -0.68
CA GLN A 214 0.52 8.68 -1.42
C GLN A 214 -0.16 8.50 -2.79
N TRP A 215 -1.25 9.23 -3.03
CA TRP A 215 -1.92 9.20 -4.32
C TRP A 215 -1.11 9.93 -5.40
N PHE A 216 -1.02 9.35 -6.59
CA PHE A 216 -0.41 10.02 -7.73
C PHE A 216 -1.43 10.95 -8.39
N GLY A 217 -1.01 12.20 -8.65
CA GLY A 217 -1.79 13.13 -9.44
C GLY A 217 -1.72 12.80 -10.92
N ARG A 218 -2.80 13.05 -11.66
CA ARG A 218 -2.77 13.04 -13.13
C ARG A 218 -1.83 14.15 -13.57
N ALA A 219 -0.83 13.82 -14.40
CA ALA A 219 -0.10 14.84 -15.11
C ALA A 219 -1.11 15.58 -15.99
N ARG A 220 -1.30 16.89 -15.74
CA ARG A 220 -1.92 17.76 -16.75
C ARG A 220 -1.03 17.62 -17.99
N GLU A 221 -1.60 17.37 -19.16
CA GLU A 221 -0.86 17.18 -20.42
C GLU A 221 0.29 18.19 -20.53
N GLN A 222 1.48 17.78 -20.11
CA GLN A 222 2.70 18.55 -20.28
C GLN A 222 3.37 17.96 -21.51
N LYS A 223 3.29 18.76 -22.58
CA LYS A 223 4.08 18.74 -23.81
C LYS A 223 5.22 17.72 -23.78
N GLN A 224 5.10 16.71 -24.65
CA GLN A 224 6.16 15.84 -25.18
C GLN A 224 7.52 15.99 -24.48
N TYR A 225 7.72 15.26 -23.38
CA TYR A 225 9.08 14.88 -22.97
C TYR A 225 9.47 13.63 -23.75
N GLY A 226 9.78 13.82 -25.03
CA GLY A 226 10.55 12.88 -25.83
C GLY A 226 12.00 13.36 -25.91
N LEU A 227 12.96 12.46 -25.75
CA LEU A 227 14.34 12.74 -26.13
C LEU A 227 14.37 12.90 -27.66
N HIS A 228 14.35 14.15 -28.14
CA HIS A 228 14.75 14.43 -29.52
C HIS A 228 16.27 14.20 -29.60
N VAL A 229 16.63 13.12 -30.28
CA VAL A 229 17.99 12.91 -30.77
C VAL A 229 18.09 13.74 -32.05
N ASN A 230 18.93 14.77 -32.03
CA ASN A 230 19.42 15.40 -33.26
C ASN A 230 20.46 14.50 -33.93
#